data_AF-A0A529Q4C1-F1
#
_entry.id   AF-A0A529Q4C1-F1
#
_cell.length_a   1.000
_cell.length_b   1.000
_cell.length_c   1.000
_cell.angle_alpha   90.00
_cell.angle_beta   90.00
_cell.angle_gamma   90.00
#
_symmetry.space_group_name_H-M   'P 1'
#
loop_
_entity.id
_entity.type
_entity.pdbx_description
1 polymer ?
#
loop_
_entity_poly.entity_id
_entity_poly.type
_entity_poly.pdbx_seq_one_letter_code
_entity_poly.pdbx_strand_id
1 'polypeptide(L)'
;MLYFSRLKMILIWLAVAITVILAVPNLFPASTLAQLPSWVPKRQMTLGLDLQGGSHILLQMDQNDLIKDQLETTRDEIRTLLRDAKIQYTGLGGTGRTVQVRINDPSQVEAAKTALKPITNPVAAGLFSGGSVQSMTLDDSEPGLL
;
A
#
# COMPACT_ATOMS: atom_id res chain seq x y z
N MET A 1 8.18 -45.34 -49.91
CA MET A 1 8.12 -43.93 -50.36
C MET A 1 6.67 -43.50 -50.33
N LEU A 2 6.30 -42.59 -49.43
CA LEU A 2 4.92 -42.09 -49.32
C LEU A 2 4.64 -41.14 -50.49
N TYR A 3 3.99 -41.63 -51.54
CA TYR A 3 3.52 -40.81 -52.66
C TYR A 3 2.24 -40.09 -52.24
N PHE A 4 2.36 -38.82 -51.87
CA PHE A 4 1.21 -37.99 -51.56
C PHE A 4 0.54 -37.49 -52.86
N SER A 5 -0.78 -37.63 -52.95
CA SER A 5 -1.57 -37.08 -54.05
C SER A 5 -1.37 -35.56 -54.13
N ARG A 6 -1.16 -35.03 -55.35
CA ARG A 6 -0.91 -33.60 -55.60
C ARG A 6 -1.98 -32.70 -54.99
N LEU A 7 -3.24 -33.17 -54.97
CA LEU A 7 -4.36 -32.44 -54.38
C LEU A 7 -4.23 -32.34 -52.85
N LYS A 8 -3.80 -33.42 -52.18
CA LYS A 8 -3.55 -33.42 -50.73
C LYS A 8 -2.40 -32.47 -50.39
N MET A 9 -1.35 -32.43 -51.21
CA MET A 9 -0.23 -31.51 -51.04
C MET A 9 -0.68 -30.04 -51.16
N ILE A 10 -1.49 -29.71 -52.18
CA ILE A 10 -2.04 -28.36 -52.37
C ILE A 10 -2.92 -27.95 -51.17
N LEU A 11 -3.78 -28.85 -50.68
CA LEU A 11 -4.62 -28.57 -49.51
C LEU A 11 -3.79 -28.30 -48.25
N ILE A 12 -2.72 -29.06 -48.03
CA ILE A 12 -1.82 -28.86 -46.89
C ILE A 12 -1.15 -27.48 -46.98
N TRP A 13 -0.59 -27.13 -48.14
CA TRP A 13 0.04 -25.81 -48.34
C TRP A 13 -0.95 -24.65 -48.16
N LEU A 14 -2.18 -24.82 -48.63
CA LEU A 14 -3.24 -23.82 -48.47
C LEU A 14 -3.64 -23.65 -47.00
N ALA A 15 -3.78 -24.73 -46.25
CA ALA A 15 -4.08 -24.67 -44.82
C ALA A 15 -2.95 -23.99 -44.03
N VAL A 16 -1.69 -24.29 -44.35
CA VAL A 16 -0.52 -23.63 -43.76
C VAL A 16 -0.53 -22.14 -44.09
N ALA A 17 -0.74 -21.76 -45.35
CA ALA A 17 -0.79 -20.35 -45.76
C ALA A 17 -1.89 -19.57 -45.03
N ILE A 18 -3.09 -20.13 -44.89
CA ILE A 18 -4.19 -19.51 -44.14
C ILE A 18 -3.81 -19.32 -42.67
N THR A 19 -3.18 -20.32 -42.05
CA THR A 19 -2.76 -20.26 -40.64
C THR A 19 -1.73 -19.15 -40.42
N VAL A 20 -0.76 -19.01 -41.34
CA VAL A 20 0.23 -17.91 -41.29
C VAL A 20 -0.45 -16.56 -41.43
N ILE A 21 -1.37 -16.39 -42.39
CA ILE A 21 -2.09 -15.12 -42.59
C ILE A 21 -2.87 -14.69 -41.34
N LEU A 22 -3.48 -15.64 -40.63
CA LEU A 22 -4.21 -15.36 -39.40
C LEU A 22 -3.30 -15.05 -38.19
N ALA A 23 -2.08 -15.59 -38.17
CA ALA A 23 -1.11 -15.35 -37.09
C ALA A 23 -0.30 -14.06 -37.26
N VAL A 24 -0.11 -13.59 -38.49
CA VAL A 24 0.66 -12.38 -38.85
C VAL A 24 0.28 -11.15 -38.01
N PRO A 25 -1.00 -10.82 -37.77
CA PRO A 25 -1.37 -9.65 -36.98
C PRO A 25 -0.88 -9.71 -35.52
N ASN A 26 -0.64 -10.90 -34.97
CA ASN A 26 -0.17 -11.04 -33.59
C ASN A 26 1.33 -10.73 -33.41
N LEU A 27 2.09 -10.65 -34.52
CA LEU A 27 3.54 -10.39 -34.48
C LEU A 27 3.91 -8.91 -34.61
N PHE A 28 2.96 -8.06 -35.01
CA PHE A 28 3.21 -6.63 -35.23
C PHE A 28 2.58 -5.77 -34.14
N PRO A 29 3.16 -4.62 -33.77
CA PRO A 29 2.50 -3.66 -32.90
C PRO A 29 1.21 -3.09 -33.53
N ALA A 30 0.22 -2.72 -32.71
CA ALA A 30 -1.06 -2.18 -33.15
C ALA A 30 -0.93 -0.93 -34.05
N SER A 31 0.13 -0.14 -33.87
CA SER A 31 0.45 1.04 -34.69
C SER A 31 0.78 0.69 -36.14
N THR A 32 1.50 -0.40 -36.37
CA THR A 32 1.87 -0.87 -37.72
C THR A 32 0.67 -1.51 -38.43
N LEU A 33 -0.21 -2.21 -37.68
CA LEU A 33 -1.44 -2.78 -38.23
C LEU A 33 -2.47 -1.72 -38.63
N ALA A 34 -2.50 -0.59 -37.93
CA ALA A 34 -3.39 0.53 -38.26
C ALA A 34 -3.13 1.08 -39.66
N GLN A 35 -1.86 1.10 -40.09
CA GLN A 35 -1.40 1.61 -41.38
C GLN A 35 -1.62 0.63 -42.55
N LEU A 36 -1.98 -0.62 -42.28
CA LEU A 36 -2.29 -1.59 -43.33
C LEU A 36 -3.67 -1.34 -43.96
N PRO A 37 -3.89 -1.73 -45.23
CA PRO A 37 -5.17 -1.58 -45.90
C PRO A 37 -6.31 -2.32 -45.17
N SER A 38 -7.55 -1.91 -45.40
CA SER A 38 -8.75 -2.45 -44.71
C SER A 38 -9.05 -3.93 -44.99
N TRP A 39 -8.44 -4.54 -46.01
CA TRP A 39 -8.61 -5.95 -46.36
C TRP A 39 -7.79 -6.91 -45.48
N VAL A 40 -6.81 -6.41 -44.70
CA VAL A 40 -6.00 -7.23 -43.79
C VAL A 40 -6.72 -7.39 -42.45
N PRO A 41 -6.77 -8.61 -41.86
CA PRO A 41 -7.33 -8.79 -40.52
C PRO A 41 -6.48 -8.04 -39.48
N LYS A 42 -7.04 -6.97 -38.91
CA LYS A 42 -6.38 -6.13 -37.88
C LYS A 42 -6.65 -6.58 -36.45
N ARG A 43 -7.44 -7.64 -36.25
CA ARG A 43 -7.82 -8.12 -34.92
C ARG A 43 -6.66 -8.88 -34.29
N GLN A 44 -6.00 -8.25 -33.33
CA GLN A 44 -5.06 -8.93 -32.45
C GLN A 44 -5.83 -9.67 -31.36
N MET A 45 -5.23 -10.73 -30.82
CA MET A 45 -5.77 -11.40 -29.66
C MET A 45 -5.66 -10.47 -28.46
N THR A 46 -6.75 -10.32 -27.70
CA THR A 46 -6.73 -9.55 -26.45
C THR A 46 -5.76 -10.21 -25.48
N LEU A 47 -4.64 -9.56 -25.20
CA LEU A 47 -3.66 -10.05 -24.24
C LEU A 47 -4.31 -10.10 -22.84
N GLY A 48 -4.14 -11.21 -22.13
CA GLY A 48 -4.59 -11.31 -20.74
C GLY A 48 -3.83 -10.37 -19.82
N LEU A 49 -4.36 -10.15 -18.62
CA LEU A 49 -3.80 -9.24 -17.59
C LEU A 49 -2.30 -9.48 -17.30
N ASP A 50 -1.87 -10.74 -17.31
CA ASP A 50 -0.48 -11.15 -17.09
C ASP A 50 0.48 -10.63 -18.17
N LEU A 51 0.00 -10.56 -19.42
CA LEU A 51 0.77 -10.05 -20.55
C LEU A 51 0.59 -8.54 -20.79
N GLN A 52 -0.38 -7.91 -20.13
CA GLN A 52 -0.61 -6.46 -20.17
C GLN A 52 0.11 -5.71 -19.04
N GLY A 53 0.71 -6.41 -18.07
CA GLY A 53 1.65 -5.82 -17.12
C GLY A 53 1.04 -4.80 -16.16
N GLY A 54 -0.15 -5.09 -15.59
CA GLY A 54 -0.83 -4.16 -14.68
C GLY A 54 -1.60 -4.86 -13.56
N SER A 55 -0.91 -5.36 -12.53
CA SER A 55 -1.59 -5.78 -11.30
C SER A 55 -1.98 -4.54 -10.48
N HIS A 56 -3.24 -4.13 -10.59
CA HIS A 56 -3.83 -3.14 -9.68
C HIS A 56 -4.22 -3.83 -8.37
N ILE A 57 -3.32 -3.80 -7.39
CA ILE A 57 -3.64 -4.25 -6.03
C ILE A 57 -4.44 -3.13 -5.36
N LEU A 58 -5.75 -3.35 -5.20
CA LEU A 58 -6.60 -2.47 -4.40
C LEU A 58 -6.43 -2.85 -2.92
N LEU A 59 -5.57 -2.13 -2.20
CA LEU A 59 -5.47 -2.26 -0.75
C LEU A 59 -6.57 -1.42 -0.10
N GLN A 60 -7.59 -2.07 0.45
CA GLN A 60 -8.58 -1.40 1.28
C GLN A 60 -8.05 -1.34 2.72
N MET A 61 -7.57 -0.18 3.12
CA MET A 61 -7.08 0.08 4.47
C MET A 61 -8.23 0.68 5.29
N ASP A 62 -8.69 -0.02 6.32
CA ASP A 62 -9.67 0.54 7.26
C ASP A 62 -8.94 1.55 8.17
N GLN A 63 -9.30 2.82 8.04
CA GLN A 63 -8.69 3.88 8.84
C GLN A 63 -8.97 3.73 10.34
N ASN A 64 -10.09 3.08 10.71
CA ASN A 64 -10.46 2.91 12.11
C ASN A 64 -9.55 1.90 12.81
N ASP A 65 -9.19 0.82 12.11
CA ASP A 65 -8.27 -0.18 12.62
C ASP A 65 -6.88 0.43 12.84
N LEU A 66 -6.40 1.26 11.89
CA LEU A 66 -5.14 1.97 12.06
C LEU A 66 -5.13 2.92 13.26
N ILE A 67 -6.21 3.67 13.46
CA ILE A 67 -6.31 4.60 14.59
C ILE A 67 -6.28 3.81 15.91
N LYS A 68 -6.98 2.68 15.96
CA LYS A 68 -7.02 1.81 17.13
C LYS A 68 -5.65 1.20 17.43
N ASP A 69 -5.00 0.60 16.43
CA ASP A 69 -3.67 0.00 16.57
C ASP A 69 -2.62 1.03 16.99
N GLN A 70 -2.69 2.23 16.42
CA GLN A 70 -1.83 3.35 16.80
C GLN A 70 -2.08 3.76 18.26
N LEU A 71 -3.33 3.85 18.69
CA LEU A 71 -3.70 4.22 20.06
C LEU A 71 -3.29 3.17 21.09
N GLU A 72 -3.41 1.88 20.76
CA GLU A 72 -2.91 0.77 21.58
C GLU A 72 -1.38 0.80 21.70
N THR A 73 -0.68 1.00 20.58
CA THR A 73 0.79 1.10 20.55
C THR A 73 1.29 2.27 21.41
N THR A 74 0.70 3.45 21.24
CA THR A 74 1.06 4.64 22.03
C THR A 74 0.79 4.44 23.52
N ARG A 75 -0.33 3.81 23.88
CA ARG A 75 -0.63 3.48 25.28
C ARG A 75 0.43 2.57 25.90
N ASP A 76 0.87 1.56 25.16
CA ASP A 76 1.88 0.60 25.63
C ASP A 76 3.27 1.23 25.74
N GLU A 77 3.60 2.17 24.85
CA GLU A 77 4.82 2.96 24.93
C GLU A 77 4.82 3.89 26.15
N ILE A 78 3.72 4.63 26.40
CA ILE A 78 3.53 5.46 27.60
C ILE A 78 3.70 4.60 28.87
N ARG A 79 3.07 3.42 28.91
CA ARG A 79 3.22 2.47 30.02
C ARG A 79 4.68 2.10 30.26
N THR A 80 5.42 1.83 29.19
CA THR A 80 6.82 1.40 29.28
C THR A 80 7.70 2.54 29.79
N LEU A 81 7.57 3.75 29.23
CA LEU A 81 8.35 4.93 29.65
C LEU A 81 8.09 5.32 31.11
N LEU A 82 6.83 5.30 31.56
CA LEU A 82 6.49 5.61 32.95
C LEU A 82 7.01 4.54 33.92
N ARG A 83 6.98 3.27 33.53
CA ARG A 83 7.53 2.17 34.33
C ARG A 83 9.05 2.26 34.44
N ASP A 84 9.74 2.56 33.35
CA ASP A 84 11.20 2.68 33.33
C ASP A 84 11.66 3.90 34.15
N ALA A 85 10.87 4.98 34.15
CA ALA A 85 11.05 6.14 35.04
C ALA A 85 10.63 5.88 36.51
N LYS A 86 10.11 4.68 36.83
CA LYS A 86 9.59 4.28 38.16
C LYS A 86 8.46 5.19 38.69
N ILE A 87 7.68 5.77 37.80
CA ILE A 87 6.59 6.70 38.15
C ILE A 87 5.29 5.90 38.33
N GLN A 88 4.62 6.10 39.46
CA GLN A 88 3.32 5.51 39.70
C GLN A 88 2.23 6.31 38.99
N TYR A 89 1.44 5.64 38.17
CA TYR A 89 0.35 6.24 37.41
C TYR A 89 -0.95 5.46 37.63
N THR A 90 -2.08 6.10 37.35
CA THR A 90 -3.43 5.52 37.44
C THR A 90 -4.27 6.03 36.27
N GLY A 91 -5.28 5.26 35.86
CA GLY A 91 -6.23 5.70 34.83
C GLY A 91 -5.65 5.82 33.42
N LEU A 92 -4.66 4.99 33.05
CA LEU A 92 -4.14 4.92 31.67
C LEU A 92 -5.20 4.35 30.72
N GLY A 93 -5.92 5.25 30.03
CA GLY A 93 -7.02 4.93 29.14
C GLY A 93 -6.93 5.70 27.82
N GLY A 94 -7.35 5.05 26.73
CA GLY A 94 -7.51 5.68 25.43
C GLY A 94 -8.99 5.92 25.14
N THR A 95 -9.37 7.17 24.89
CA THR A 95 -10.74 7.53 24.49
C THR A 95 -10.70 8.17 23.12
N GLY A 96 -11.32 7.51 22.12
CA GLY A 96 -11.38 8.01 20.74
C GLY A 96 -10.00 8.12 20.08
N ARG A 97 -9.36 9.29 20.20
CA ARG A 97 -8.04 9.61 19.62
C ARG A 97 -7.04 10.17 20.64
N THR A 98 -7.40 10.17 21.92
CA THR A 98 -6.59 10.73 23.00
C THR A 98 -6.23 9.63 23.99
N VAL A 99 -4.98 9.58 24.43
CA VAL A 99 -4.55 8.75 25.56
C VAL A 99 -4.39 9.68 26.76
N GLN A 100 -5.03 9.33 27.87
CA GLN A 100 -4.97 10.09 29.11
C GLN A 100 -4.26 9.24 30.18
N VAL A 101 -3.42 9.87 30.98
CA VAL A 101 -2.75 9.24 32.10
C VAL A 101 -2.75 10.18 33.31
N ARG A 102 -3.09 9.64 34.48
CA ARG A 102 -3.05 10.39 35.74
C ARG A 102 -1.82 9.98 36.53
N ILE A 103 -1.02 10.95 36.94
CA ILE A 103 0.16 10.71 37.78
C ILE A 103 -0.26 10.79 39.24
N ASN A 104 0.09 9.79 40.04
CA ASN A 104 -0.36 9.71 41.43
C ASN A 104 0.40 10.68 42.36
N ASP A 105 1.64 10.99 42.01
CA ASP A 105 2.52 11.85 42.81
C ASP A 105 2.72 13.21 42.10
N PRO A 106 2.22 14.32 42.66
CA PRO A 106 2.34 15.64 42.06
C PRO A 106 3.80 16.12 41.96
N SER A 107 4.72 15.55 42.76
CA SER A 107 6.16 15.88 42.68
C SER A 107 6.86 15.22 41.48
N GLN A 108 6.25 14.18 40.88
CA GLN A 108 6.81 13.42 39.76
C GLN A 108 6.24 13.84 38.40
N VAL A 109 5.35 14.84 38.36
CA VAL A 109 4.74 15.35 37.12
C VAL A 109 5.81 15.86 36.15
N GLU A 110 6.80 16.61 36.62
CA GLU A 110 7.89 17.12 35.78
C GLU A 110 8.81 16.01 35.24
N ALA A 111 9.02 14.96 36.05
CA ALA A 111 9.77 13.77 35.63
C ALA A 111 8.98 12.97 34.58
N ALA A 112 7.66 12.85 34.75
CA ALA A 112 6.75 12.21 33.80
C ALA A 112 6.73 12.96 32.46
N LYS A 113 6.61 14.29 32.49
CA LYS A 113 6.70 15.13 31.29
C LYS A 113 8.01 14.90 30.54
N THR A 114 9.12 14.82 31.27
CA THR A 114 10.44 14.56 30.67
C THR A 114 10.52 13.16 30.05
N ALA A 115 9.96 12.15 30.71
CA ALA A 115 9.90 10.78 30.20
C ALA A 115 9.01 10.64 28.96
N LEU A 116 7.97 11.48 28.81
CA LEU A 116 7.01 11.45 27.69
C LEU A 116 7.41 12.29 26.47
N LYS A 117 8.46 13.12 26.59
CA LYS A 117 9.05 13.90 25.46
C LYS A 117 9.35 13.09 24.19
N PRO A 118 9.79 11.81 24.23
CA PRO A 118 10.06 11.04 23.02
C PRO A 118 8.83 10.79 22.16
N ILE A 119 7.66 10.60 22.79
CA ILE A 119 6.39 10.30 22.11
C ILE A 119 5.74 11.58 21.59
N THR A 120 5.94 12.71 22.28
CA THR A 120 5.38 14.02 21.90
C THR A 120 6.25 14.78 20.91
N ASN A 121 7.47 14.31 20.64
CA ASN A 121 8.33 14.93 19.64
C ASN A 121 7.72 14.75 18.23
N PRO A 122 7.68 15.81 17.42
CA PRO A 122 7.18 15.73 16.06
C PRO A 122 8.03 14.72 15.30
N VAL A 123 7.40 13.63 14.83
CA VAL A 123 8.04 12.72 13.90
C VAL A 123 8.35 13.54 12.65
N ALA A 124 9.63 13.71 12.33
CA ALA A 124 10.05 14.36 11.11
C ALA A 124 9.50 13.52 9.94
N ALA A 125 8.35 13.94 9.39
CA ALA A 125 7.85 13.40 8.15
C ALA A 125 8.98 13.58 7.14
N GLY A 126 9.40 12.47 6.52
CA GLY A 126 10.74 12.28 5.97
C GLY A 126 11.26 13.42 5.10
N LEU A 127 12.57 13.44 4.88
CA LEU A 127 13.36 14.46 4.18
C LEU A 127 12.74 15.08 2.90
N PHE A 128 11.78 14.41 2.27
CA PHE A 128 11.08 14.83 1.06
C PHE A 128 9.74 15.56 1.29
N SER A 129 9.14 15.56 2.49
CA SER A 129 7.79 16.13 2.72
C SER A 129 7.74 17.47 3.44
N GLY A 130 8.88 18.09 3.78
CA GLY A 130 9.00 19.52 4.13
C GLY A 130 8.15 20.04 5.32
N GLY A 131 7.44 19.18 6.04
CA GLY A 131 6.53 19.52 7.12
C GLY A 131 6.78 18.67 8.35
N SER A 132 7.02 19.31 9.49
CA SER A 132 6.98 18.64 10.79
C SER A 132 5.52 18.37 11.14
N VAL A 133 5.08 17.10 11.08
CA VAL A 133 3.75 16.72 11.53
C VAL A 133 3.84 16.46 13.02
N GLN A 134 3.28 17.37 13.82
CA GLN A 134 3.13 17.17 15.25
C GLN A 134 1.92 16.27 15.47
N SER A 135 2.15 14.98 15.69
CA SER A 135 1.09 13.97 15.79
C SER A 135 0.39 13.98 17.16
N MET A 136 1.00 14.57 18.20
CA MET A 136 0.49 14.53 19.57
C MET A 136 0.73 15.86 20.30
N THR A 137 -0.30 16.35 20.97
CA THR A 137 -0.28 17.54 21.83
C THR A 137 -0.53 17.11 23.27
N LEU A 138 0.36 17.47 24.19
CA LEU A 138 0.18 17.27 25.63
C LEU A 138 -0.72 18.41 26.15
N ASP A 139 -1.86 18.09 26.76
CA ASP A 139 -2.77 19.08 27.36
C ASP A 139 -2.70 18.97 28.89
N ASP A 140 -2.20 20.01 29.55
CA ASP A 140 -1.94 20.09 31.00
C ASP A 140 -3.09 20.81 31.75
N SER A 141 -4.34 20.63 31.31
CA SER A 141 -5.47 21.44 31.79
C SER A 141 -5.90 21.16 33.25
N GLU A 142 -5.41 20.08 33.88
CA GLU A 142 -5.65 19.76 35.31
C GLU A 142 -4.39 19.27 36.05
N PRO A 143 -4.18 19.62 37.34
CA PRO A 143 -3.02 19.17 38.10
C PRO A 143 -3.01 17.64 38.26
N GLY A 144 -2.07 16.99 37.57
CA GLY A 144 -1.84 15.54 37.63
C GLY A 144 -2.49 14.72 36.51
N LEU A 145 -3.20 15.36 35.56
CA LEU A 145 -3.72 14.73 34.34
C LEU A 145 -2.84 15.14 33.15
N LEU A 146 -2.38 14.16 32.37
CA LEU A 146 -1.58 14.33 31.15
C LEU A 146 -2.22 13.60 29.97
#